data_AF-A0A0F9KPW1-F1
#
_entry.id   AF-A0A0F9KPW1-F1
#
_cell.length_a   1.000
_cell.length_b   1.000
_cell.length_c   1.000
_cell.angle_alpha   90.00
_cell.angle_beta   90.00
_cell.angle_gamma   90.00
#
_symmetry.space_group_name_H-M   'P 1'
#
loop_
_entity.id
_entity.type
_entity.pdbx_description
1 polymer ?
#
loop_
_entity_poly.entity_id
_entity_poly.type
_entity_poly.pdbx_seq_one_letter_code
_entity_poly.pdbx_strand_id
1 'polypeptide(L)'
;MADSTQKQAADTNNQNFIMKIASRIGGSFVTAMPGLANAAYGASLILFKGPRKEVWDNWADELVTEGLIDQATAETIKPLSQYDFPWGAILSFLTIFQVKMSEVKSTMEIYSLNRQYDLMGQTTPHPAPVDNLIRSMIIDPARATENRVELKKHGFSELQIDNIILSYYRTVDEGTLRTQYLRGIIDETRLYERMRELGYTDERTGEIVLTWKMLPGPQDLFMMVAKEAFEPDIYTTLGLDEEFPSDQITWLNQQGISEEWARKYWIAHWDQPSIGQGFEMLHRGVIDNATLDMLFRAIEIPSFWRDKLTQIAYNPFTRVDVRRMHDLGVLTDEELIRSYMDQGYDSEKALKMAQFTIRFNTEGDAQLTRSTILESFREDLISYSQAKALLVEQDYTEDLADYYLELESYKRDKKLRDQQIDNLREQFLLNQLTEAAVRDQLNRMGLRGEKITILMDSWLLDQYKYSVIPSKSDLDGFLVKGIINEGQYRTYMARHGFSQTAISWYQRDLTEKPVYTPRQPTRTNLTDWYKKNLITLEKFKSEMALLGYENDHITLFINAM
;
A
#
# COMPACT_ATOMS: atom_id res chain seq x y z
N MET A 1 -75.74 -40.30 79.79
CA MET A 1 -75.32 -41.23 78.71
C MET A 1 -74.97 -40.51 77.40
N ALA A 2 -74.41 -39.28 77.45
CA ALA A 2 -73.91 -38.57 76.26
C ALA A 2 -72.39 -38.32 76.29
N ASP A 3 -71.72 -38.62 77.40
CA ASP A 3 -70.30 -38.33 77.64
C ASP A 3 -69.37 -39.54 77.38
N SER A 4 -69.91 -40.77 77.40
CA SER A 4 -69.15 -41.99 77.06
C SER A 4 -68.96 -42.15 75.55
N THR A 5 -69.86 -41.59 74.74
CA THR A 5 -69.90 -41.78 73.29
C THR A 5 -68.98 -40.80 72.54
N GLN A 6 -68.77 -39.59 73.08
CA GLN A 6 -67.77 -38.65 72.55
C GLN A 6 -66.33 -39.05 72.93
N LYS A 7 -66.14 -39.65 74.12
CA LYS A 7 -64.84 -40.18 74.54
C LYS A 7 -64.42 -41.41 73.71
N GLN A 8 -65.35 -42.32 73.44
CA GLN A 8 -65.12 -43.44 72.51
C GLN A 8 -64.83 -42.98 71.08
N ALA A 9 -65.52 -41.95 70.58
CA ALA A 9 -65.28 -41.44 69.22
C ALA A 9 -63.90 -40.75 69.09
N ALA A 10 -63.44 -40.04 70.12
CA ALA A 10 -62.09 -39.45 70.18
C ALA A 10 -61.00 -40.54 70.28
N ASP A 11 -61.19 -41.56 71.12
CA ASP A 11 -60.25 -42.69 71.26
C ASP A 11 -60.16 -43.52 69.97
N THR A 12 -61.29 -43.74 69.28
CA THR A 12 -61.32 -44.50 68.03
C THR A 12 -60.67 -43.74 66.87
N ASN A 13 -60.81 -42.41 66.82
CA ASN A 13 -60.12 -41.58 65.83
C ASN A 13 -58.61 -41.48 66.11
N ASN A 14 -58.21 -41.42 67.39
CA ASN A 14 -56.80 -41.42 67.78
C ASN A 14 -56.15 -42.79 67.49
N GLN A 15 -56.84 -43.90 67.75
CA GLN A 15 -56.41 -45.24 67.36
C GLN A 15 -56.31 -45.43 65.84
N ASN A 16 -57.24 -44.88 65.05
CA ASN A 16 -57.19 -44.94 63.58
C ASN A 16 -56.08 -44.07 62.99
N PHE A 17 -55.76 -42.92 63.61
CA PHE A 17 -54.61 -42.11 63.25
C PHE A 17 -53.29 -42.81 63.59
N ILE A 18 -53.21 -43.42 64.79
CA ILE A 18 -52.06 -44.23 65.21
C ILE A 18 -51.87 -45.46 64.31
N MET A 19 -52.94 -46.17 63.93
CA MET A 19 -52.85 -47.29 63.00
C MET A 19 -52.44 -46.86 61.58
N LYS A 20 -52.81 -45.64 61.14
CA LYS A 20 -52.34 -45.07 59.86
C LYS A 20 -50.86 -44.66 59.91
N ILE A 21 -50.37 -44.13 61.02
CA ILE A 21 -48.93 -43.85 61.20
C ILE A 21 -48.14 -45.15 61.35
N ALA A 22 -48.61 -46.08 62.18
CA ALA A 22 -47.99 -47.39 62.40
C ALA A 22 -48.00 -48.27 61.14
N SER A 23 -49.00 -48.15 60.25
CA SER A 23 -48.99 -48.87 58.96
C SER A 23 -48.05 -48.24 57.93
N ARG A 24 -47.92 -46.90 57.91
CA ARG A 24 -46.93 -46.21 57.04
C ARG A 24 -45.49 -46.41 57.51
N ILE A 25 -45.26 -46.48 58.82
CA ILE A 25 -43.92 -46.65 59.42
C ILE A 25 -43.56 -48.14 59.60
N GLY A 26 -44.53 -49.00 59.92
CA GLY A 26 -44.34 -50.44 60.15
C GLY A 26 -44.41 -51.31 58.89
N GLY A 27 -45.04 -50.84 57.81
CA GLY A 27 -45.15 -51.58 56.55
C GLY A 27 -43.80 -51.85 55.87
N SER A 28 -42.78 -51.04 56.14
CA SER A 28 -41.40 -51.27 55.68
C SER A 28 -40.57 -52.13 56.65
N PHE A 29 -41.04 -52.34 57.87
CA PHE A 29 -40.25 -52.92 58.97
C PHE A 29 -40.58 -54.40 59.22
N VAL A 30 -41.85 -54.80 59.13
CA VAL A 30 -42.29 -56.19 59.37
C VAL A 30 -41.77 -57.16 58.29
N THR A 31 -41.52 -56.66 57.08
CA THR A 31 -41.05 -57.45 55.94
C THR A 31 -39.53 -57.65 55.92
N ALA A 32 -38.75 -56.85 56.65
CA ALA A 32 -37.28 -56.88 56.56
C ALA A 32 -36.60 -57.78 57.62
N MET A 33 -37.14 -57.89 58.85
CA MET A 33 -36.57 -58.74 59.91
C MET A 33 -37.63 -59.23 60.92
N PRO A 34 -38.16 -60.46 60.79
CA PRO A 34 -39.31 -60.92 61.58
C PRO A 34 -39.05 -61.15 63.09
N GLY A 35 -37.79 -61.30 63.51
CA GLY A 35 -37.44 -61.72 64.88
C GLY A 35 -37.31 -60.61 65.93
N LEU A 36 -37.16 -59.34 65.51
CA LEU A 36 -36.92 -58.21 66.43
C LEU A 36 -38.21 -57.64 67.04
N ALA A 37 -39.36 -57.82 66.40
CA ALA A 37 -40.65 -57.30 66.88
C ALA A 37 -41.06 -57.90 68.24
N ASN A 38 -40.82 -59.19 68.46
CA ASN A 38 -41.11 -59.86 69.74
C ASN A 38 -40.09 -59.51 70.83
N ALA A 39 -38.82 -59.26 70.47
CA ALA A 39 -37.79 -58.82 71.41
C ALA A 39 -38.00 -57.37 71.88
N ALA A 40 -38.47 -56.49 71.00
CA ALA A 40 -38.81 -55.10 71.32
C ALA A 40 -40.08 -55.00 72.20
N TYR A 41 -41.08 -55.86 71.99
CA TYR A 41 -42.27 -55.94 72.85
C TYR A 41 -41.93 -56.45 74.27
N GLY A 42 -41.07 -57.46 74.39
CA GLY A 42 -40.64 -58.01 75.68
C GLY A 42 -39.69 -57.09 76.48
N ALA A 43 -38.80 -56.36 75.82
CA ALA A 43 -37.84 -55.46 76.48
C ALA A 43 -38.44 -54.10 76.89
N SER A 44 -39.46 -53.61 76.16
CA SER A 44 -40.14 -52.34 76.47
C SER A 44 -41.10 -52.43 77.67
N LEU A 45 -41.60 -53.62 78.00
CA LEU A 45 -42.48 -53.86 79.16
C LEU A 45 -41.74 -53.85 80.52
N ILE A 46 -40.41 -53.89 80.56
CA ILE A 46 -39.65 -54.10 81.81
C ILE A 46 -38.70 -52.93 82.16
N LEU A 47 -38.34 -52.00 81.25
CA LEU A 47 -37.25 -51.04 81.55
C LEU A 47 -37.44 -49.54 81.26
N PHE A 48 -38.56 -49.04 80.69
CA PHE A 48 -38.68 -47.58 80.46
C PHE A 48 -40.12 -47.05 80.63
N LYS A 49 -40.34 -46.12 81.57
CA LYS A 49 -41.43 -45.15 81.47
C LYS A 49 -41.04 -44.19 80.33
N GLY A 50 -41.98 -43.80 79.47
CA GLY A 50 -41.72 -42.89 78.35
C GLY A 50 -40.97 -41.61 78.78
N PRO A 51 -40.28 -40.94 77.85
CA PRO A 51 -39.44 -39.79 78.17
C PRO A 51 -40.28 -38.66 78.80
N ARG A 52 -39.70 -37.94 79.77
CA ARG A 52 -40.32 -36.73 80.31
C ARG A 52 -40.53 -35.73 79.17
N LYS A 53 -41.73 -35.13 79.09
CA LYS A 53 -42.14 -34.22 78.01
C LYS A 53 -41.07 -33.19 77.65
N GLU A 54 -40.51 -32.48 78.64
CA GLU A 54 -39.48 -31.46 78.39
C GLU A 54 -38.22 -32.01 77.72
N VAL A 55 -37.79 -33.22 78.08
CA VAL A 55 -36.60 -33.87 77.48
C VAL A 55 -36.91 -34.33 76.05
N TRP A 56 -38.14 -34.78 75.80
CA TRP A 56 -38.58 -35.22 74.49
C TRP A 56 -38.73 -34.06 73.51
N ASP A 57 -39.32 -32.97 73.97
CA ASP A 57 -39.55 -31.78 73.15
C ASP A 57 -38.21 -31.12 72.79
N ASN A 58 -37.28 -31.03 73.75
CA ASN A 58 -35.91 -30.55 73.50
C ASN A 58 -35.16 -31.44 72.51
N TRP A 59 -35.27 -32.76 72.62
CA TRP A 59 -34.67 -33.69 71.67
C TRP A 59 -35.22 -33.49 70.25
N ALA A 60 -36.54 -33.29 70.11
CA ALA A 60 -37.15 -33.01 68.81
C ALA A 60 -36.67 -31.68 68.19
N ASP A 61 -36.47 -30.64 69.01
CA ASP A 61 -35.94 -29.34 68.55
C ASP A 61 -34.43 -29.40 68.21
N GLU A 62 -33.65 -30.21 68.94
CA GLU A 62 -32.24 -30.44 68.65
C GLU A 62 -32.04 -31.12 67.30
N LEU A 63 -32.90 -32.10 66.95
CA LEU A 63 -32.87 -32.74 65.62
C LEU A 63 -33.14 -31.77 64.46
N VAL A 64 -33.95 -30.72 64.68
CA VAL A 64 -34.15 -29.67 63.66
C VAL A 64 -32.91 -28.81 63.54
N THR A 65 -32.29 -28.47 64.67
CA THR A 65 -31.06 -27.68 64.70
C THR A 65 -29.90 -28.39 64.00
N GLU A 66 -29.82 -29.72 64.15
CA GLU A 66 -28.85 -30.57 63.45
C GLU A 66 -29.22 -30.86 61.98
N GLY A 67 -30.37 -30.37 61.51
CA GLY A 67 -30.84 -30.54 60.13
C GLY A 67 -31.29 -31.96 59.78
N LEU A 68 -31.56 -32.80 60.78
CA LEU A 68 -31.94 -34.21 60.60
C LEU A 68 -33.43 -34.38 60.28
N ILE A 69 -34.28 -33.46 60.76
CA ILE A 69 -35.71 -33.37 60.44
C ILE A 69 -36.13 -31.91 60.26
N ASP A 70 -37.28 -31.65 59.62
CA ASP A 70 -37.84 -30.30 59.52
C ASP A 70 -38.69 -29.92 60.75
N GLN A 71 -38.93 -28.61 60.93
CA GLN A 71 -39.71 -28.10 62.07
C GLN A 71 -41.13 -28.68 62.10
N ALA A 72 -41.75 -28.90 60.94
CA ALA A 72 -43.09 -29.46 60.85
C ALA A 72 -43.14 -30.89 61.41
N THR A 73 -42.13 -31.70 61.12
CA THR A 73 -41.98 -33.07 61.64
C THR A 73 -41.72 -33.05 63.14
N ALA A 74 -40.88 -32.15 63.64
CA ALA A 74 -40.65 -32.01 65.10
C ALA A 74 -41.95 -31.72 65.87
N GLU A 75 -42.79 -30.80 65.37
CA GLU A 75 -44.08 -30.49 65.99
C GLU A 75 -45.06 -31.68 65.97
N THR A 76 -44.94 -32.61 65.02
CA THR A 76 -45.73 -33.86 65.03
C THR A 76 -45.22 -34.90 66.02
N ILE A 77 -43.94 -34.83 66.41
CA ILE A 77 -43.29 -35.80 67.30
C ILE A 77 -43.46 -35.40 68.78
N LYS A 78 -43.41 -34.11 69.11
CA LYS A 78 -43.51 -33.59 70.49
C LYS A 78 -44.69 -34.18 71.31
N PRO A 79 -45.91 -34.31 70.75
CA PRO A 79 -47.05 -34.88 71.48
C PRO A 79 -46.92 -36.36 71.83
N LEU A 80 -45.98 -37.11 71.21
CA LEU A 80 -45.83 -38.55 71.43
C LEU A 80 -45.40 -38.91 72.86
N SER A 81 -44.70 -38.01 73.56
CA SER A 81 -44.32 -38.18 74.97
C SER A 81 -45.49 -38.15 75.95
N GLN A 82 -46.68 -37.73 75.50
CA GLN A 82 -47.87 -37.53 76.32
C GLN A 82 -48.81 -38.75 76.34
N TYR A 83 -48.51 -39.81 75.59
CA TYR A 83 -49.32 -41.02 75.58
C TYR A 83 -49.05 -41.91 76.80
N ASP A 84 -50.11 -42.51 77.33
CA ASP A 84 -50.04 -43.44 78.46
C ASP A 84 -49.24 -44.71 78.13
N PHE A 85 -48.71 -45.35 79.18
CA PHE A 85 -47.99 -46.61 79.07
C PHE A 85 -48.91 -47.74 78.57
N PRO A 86 -48.45 -48.63 77.67
CA PRO A 86 -47.09 -48.76 77.12
C PRO A 86 -46.82 -47.96 75.85
N TRP A 87 -47.81 -47.27 75.29
CA TRP A 87 -47.76 -46.71 73.95
C TRP A 87 -46.81 -45.50 73.82
N GLY A 88 -46.75 -44.62 74.81
CA GLY A 88 -45.78 -43.52 74.80
C GLY A 88 -44.33 -44.01 74.73
N ALA A 89 -43.99 -45.08 75.44
CA ALA A 89 -42.64 -45.65 75.41
C ALA A 89 -42.32 -46.34 74.07
N ILE A 90 -43.27 -47.09 73.52
CA ILE A 90 -43.10 -47.78 72.22
C ILE A 90 -42.96 -46.78 71.09
N LEU A 91 -43.83 -45.77 71.03
CA LEU A 91 -43.81 -44.77 69.96
C LEU A 91 -42.53 -43.93 70.01
N SER A 92 -42.12 -43.47 71.20
CA SER A 92 -40.85 -42.74 71.35
C SER A 92 -39.64 -43.58 70.94
N PHE A 93 -39.58 -44.85 71.32
CA PHE A 93 -38.50 -45.75 70.90
C PHE A 93 -38.46 -45.92 69.38
N LEU A 94 -39.62 -46.15 68.74
CA LEU A 94 -39.70 -46.31 67.29
C LEU A 94 -39.28 -45.03 66.55
N THR A 95 -39.62 -43.86 67.07
CA THR A 95 -39.22 -42.57 66.49
C THR A 95 -37.70 -42.35 66.61
N ILE A 96 -37.11 -42.56 67.80
CA ILE A 96 -35.64 -42.47 67.98
C ILE A 96 -34.94 -43.47 67.04
N PHE A 97 -35.45 -44.69 66.99
CA PHE A 97 -34.89 -45.75 66.15
C PHE A 97 -34.98 -45.40 64.65
N GLN A 98 -36.09 -44.84 64.19
CA GLN A 98 -36.26 -44.38 62.81
C GLN A 98 -35.28 -43.25 62.45
N VAL A 99 -35.10 -42.26 63.33
CA VAL A 99 -34.15 -41.16 63.12
C VAL A 99 -32.72 -41.69 63.06
N LYS A 100 -32.33 -42.56 63.99
CA LYS A 100 -31.01 -43.21 63.99
C LYS A 100 -30.82 -44.10 62.76
N MET A 101 -31.85 -44.79 62.30
CA MET A 101 -31.80 -45.56 61.06
C MET A 101 -31.70 -44.68 59.82
N SER A 102 -32.26 -43.47 59.84
CA SER A 102 -32.09 -42.48 58.78
C SER A 102 -30.64 -42.00 58.70
N GLU A 103 -30.01 -41.70 59.84
CA GLU A 103 -28.57 -41.38 59.90
C GLU A 103 -27.69 -42.55 59.44
N VAL A 104 -28.01 -43.78 59.87
CA VAL A 104 -27.32 -44.98 59.38
C VAL A 104 -27.53 -45.16 57.89
N LYS A 105 -28.73 -44.86 57.37
CA LYS A 105 -29.04 -44.95 55.93
C LYS A 105 -28.28 -43.89 55.13
N SER A 106 -28.21 -42.64 55.58
CA SER A 106 -27.43 -41.60 54.91
C SER A 106 -25.92 -41.89 54.95
N THR A 107 -25.43 -42.42 56.07
CA THR A 107 -24.03 -42.87 56.21
C THR A 107 -23.75 -44.10 55.34
N MET A 108 -24.72 -45.01 55.22
CA MET A 108 -24.64 -46.19 54.35
C MET A 108 -24.83 -45.84 52.88
N GLU A 109 -25.54 -44.77 52.51
CA GLU A 109 -25.66 -44.27 51.13
C GLU A 109 -24.32 -43.74 50.60
N ILE A 110 -23.50 -43.12 51.47
CA ILE A 110 -22.12 -42.73 51.15
C ILE A 110 -21.23 -43.96 50.94
N TYR A 111 -21.42 -45.03 51.72
CA TYR A 111 -20.66 -46.28 51.60
C TYR A 111 -21.17 -47.22 50.47
N SER A 112 -22.45 -47.15 50.13
CA SER A 112 -23.10 -48.06 49.17
C SER A 112 -22.93 -47.61 47.73
N LEU A 113 -22.68 -46.32 47.46
CA LEU A 113 -22.42 -45.84 46.10
C LEU A 113 -21.19 -46.53 45.48
N ASN A 114 -20.07 -46.56 46.20
CA ASN A 114 -18.83 -47.18 45.72
C ASN A 114 -18.98 -48.69 45.49
N ARG A 115 -19.71 -49.39 46.38
CA ARG A 115 -19.94 -50.83 46.25
C ARG A 115 -21.00 -51.16 45.18
N GLN A 116 -21.96 -50.28 44.93
CA GLN A 116 -22.89 -50.37 43.81
C GLN A 116 -22.18 -50.16 42.47
N TYR A 117 -21.21 -49.23 42.38
CA TYR A 117 -20.37 -49.09 41.19
C TYR A 117 -19.53 -50.35 40.92
N ASP A 118 -18.90 -50.93 41.95
CA ASP A 118 -18.12 -52.16 41.82
C ASP A 118 -18.99 -53.39 41.48
N LEU A 119 -20.20 -53.49 42.02
CA LEU A 119 -21.14 -54.58 41.71
C LEU A 119 -21.83 -54.39 40.35
N MET A 120 -22.21 -53.16 39.96
CA MET A 120 -22.74 -52.87 38.62
C MET A 120 -21.69 -53.18 37.54
N GLY A 121 -20.41 -52.94 37.80
CA GLY A 121 -19.31 -53.34 36.91
C GLY A 121 -19.12 -54.86 36.76
N GLN A 122 -19.66 -55.68 37.68
CA GLN A 122 -19.51 -57.13 37.68
C GLN A 122 -20.76 -57.90 37.23
N THR A 123 -21.98 -57.37 37.40
CA THR A 123 -23.23 -58.12 37.13
C THR A 123 -24.05 -57.59 35.94
N THR A 124 -23.71 -56.45 35.38
CA THR A 124 -24.32 -55.92 34.15
C THR A 124 -23.26 -55.17 33.38
N PRO A 125 -22.63 -55.74 32.33
CA PRO A 125 -21.99 -54.87 31.35
C PRO A 125 -23.09 -53.95 30.85
N HIS A 126 -23.00 -52.65 31.14
CA HIS A 126 -23.88 -51.69 30.49
C HIS A 126 -23.53 -51.86 29.00
N PRO A 127 -24.42 -52.47 28.20
CA PRO A 127 -24.00 -52.89 26.87
C PRO A 127 -23.65 -51.60 26.15
N ALA A 128 -22.45 -51.58 25.55
CA ALA A 128 -21.85 -50.34 25.07
C ALA A 128 -22.87 -49.62 24.18
N PRO A 129 -23.07 -48.30 24.33
CA PRO A 129 -24.04 -47.58 23.53
C PRO A 129 -23.88 -47.93 22.05
N VAL A 130 -25.00 -48.17 21.36
CA VAL A 130 -25.00 -48.55 19.93
C VAL A 130 -24.12 -47.59 19.11
N ASP A 131 -24.19 -46.30 19.41
CA ASP A 131 -23.35 -45.27 18.79
C ASP A 131 -21.85 -45.50 18.99
N ASN A 132 -21.41 -45.93 20.18
CA ASN A 132 -20.01 -46.23 20.47
C ASN A 132 -19.55 -47.51 19.75
N LEU A 133 -20.39 -48.53 19.68
CA LEU A 133 -20.11 -49.77 18.96
C LEU A 133 -19.96 -49.52 17.45
N ILE A 134 -20.84 -48.70 16.87
CA ILE A 134 -20.79 -48.33 15.46
C ILE A 134 -19.59 -47.42 15.16
N ARG A 135 -19.37 -46.36 15.96
CA ARG A 135 -18.22 -45.46 15.76
C ARG A 135 -16.89 -46.18 15.89
N SER A 136 -16.73 -47.04 16.89
CA SER A 136 -15.47 -47.76 17.09
C SER A 136 -15.16 -48.76 15.97
N MET A 137 -16.16 -49.40 15.36
CA MET A 137 -15.91 -50.27 14.19
C MET A 137 -15.65 -49.49 12.89
N ILE A 138 -16.16 -48.25 12.78
CA ILE A 138 -15.86 -47.37 11.63
C ILE A 138 -14.45 -46.80 11.74
N ILE A 139 -14.02 -46.45 12.96
CA ILE A 139 -12.66 -45.93 13.22
C ILE A 139 -11.62 -47.05 13.12
N ASP A 140 -11.94 -48.25 13.63
CA ASP A 140 -11.07 -49.43 13.61
C ASP A 140 -11.84 -50.64 13.03
N PRO A 141 -11.69 -50.93 11.72
CA PRO A 141 -12.38 -52.02 11.05
C PRO A 141 -12.12 -53.41 11.65
N ALA A 142 -11.01 -53.60 12.39
CA ALA A 142 -10.71 -54.87 13.05
C ALA A 142 -11.74 -55.22 14.15
N ARG A 143 -12.42 -54.20 14.71
CA ARG A 143 -13.48 -54.37 15.73
C ARG A 143 -14.86 -54.69 15.14
N ALA A 144 -15.00 -54.69 13.81
CA ALA A 144 -16.29 -54.92 13.16
C ALA A 144 -16.92 -56.27 13.54
N THR A 145 -16.13 -57.34 13.61
CA THR A 145 -16.64 -58.67 13.96
C THR A 145 -17.15 -58.72 15.40
N GLU A 146 -16.38 -58.21 16.36
CA GLU A 146 -16.75 -58.18 17.78
C GLU A 146 -17.97 -57.28 18.02
N ASN A 147 -17.94 -56.05 17.50
CA ASN A 147 -19.02 -55.10 17.73
C ASN A 147 -20.33 -55.51 17.05
N ARG A 148 -20.30 -56.19 15.90
CA ARG A 148 -21.51 -56.79 15.30
C ARG A 148 -22.12 -57.86 16.21
N VAL A 149 -21.29 -58.67 16.89
CA VAL A 149 -21.77 -59.67 17.85
C VAL A 149 -22.43 -58.97 19.04
N GLU A 150 -21.85 -57.88 19.55
CA GLU A 150 -22.47 -57.08 20.62
C GLU A 150 -23.81 -56.47 20.16
N LEU A 151 -23.88 -55.86 18.96
CA LEU A 151 -25.12 -55.31 18.40
C LEU A 151 -26.23 -56.35 18.22
N LYS A 152 -25.89 -57.61 17.90
CA LYS A 152 -26.88 -58.69 17.91
C LYS A 152 -27.43 -58.98 19.30
N LYS A 153 -26.61 -58.89 20.34
CA LYS A 153 -27.06 -59.03 21.75
C LYS A 153 -28.00 -57.88 22.15
N HIS A 154 -27.89 -56.71 21.51
CA HIS A 154 -28.88 -55.62 21.64
C HIS A 154 -30.19 -55.88 20.89
N GLY A 155 -30.33 -57.00 20.17
CA GLY A 155 -31.56 -57.40 19.47
C GLY A 155 -31.66 -56.91 18.02
N PHE A 156 -30.58 -56.37 17.45
CA PHE A 156 -30.56 -56.00 16.02
C PHE A 156 -30.27 -57.21 15.13
N SER A 157 -31.09 -57.40 14.10
CA SER A 157 -30.80 -58.30 12.98
C SER A 157 -29.63 -57.80 12.13
N GLU A 158 -29.01 -58.66 11.33
CA GLU A 158 -27.91 -58.26 10.42
C GLU A 158 -28.31 -57.10 9.51
N LEU A 159 -29.51 -57.15 8.92
CA LEU A 159 -30.02 -56.07 8.09
C LEU A 159 -30.17 -54.75 8.86
N GLN A 160 -30.60 -54.80 10.12
CA GLN A 160 -30.70 -53.60 10.95
C GLN A 160 -29.31 -53.05 11.29
N ILE A 161 -28.34 -53.92 11.56
CA ILE A 161 -26.94 -53.53 11.79
C ILE A 161 -26.35 -52.88 10.54
N ASP A 162 -26.58 -53.46 9.36
CA ASP A 162 -26.13 -52.91 8.08
C ASP A 162 -26.71 -51.52 7.83
N ASN A 163 -28.01 -51.34 8.08
CA ASN A 163 -28.69 -50.05 7.95
C ASN A 163 -28.17 -49.01 8.96
N ILE A 164 -27.89 -49.41 10.19
CA ILE A 164 -27.28 -48.52 11.19
C ILE A 164 -25.86 -48.15 10.77
N ILE A 165 -25.04 -49.09 10.31
CA ILE A 165 -23.70 -48.75 9.81
C ILE A 165 -23.78 -47.77 8.64
N LEU A 166 -24.70 -48.01 7.70
CA LEU A 166 -24.94 -47.13 6.57
C LEU A 166 -25.39 -45.74 7.01
N SER A 167 -26.18 -45.61 8.08
CA SER A 167 -26.59 -44.29 8.60
C SER A 167 -25.44 -43.48 9.22
N TYR A 168 -24.29 -44.11 9.52
CA TYR A 168 -23.07 -43.43 9.96
C TYR A 168 -22.12 -43.10 8.81
N TYR A 169 -22.50 -43.42 7.57
CA TYR A 169 -21.77 -42.99 6.38
C TYR A 169 -21.65 -41.47 6.37
N ARG A 170 -20.42 -40.96 6.39
CA ARG A 170 -20.16 -39.52 6.30
C ARG A 170 -20.24 -39.11 4.84
N THR A 171 -21.30 -38.40 4.49
CA THR A 171 -21.43 -37.77 3.18
C THR A 171 -20.59 -36.50 3.10
N VAL A 172 -20.26 -36.09 1.88
CA VAL A 172 -19.62 -34.81 1.59
C VAL A 172 -20.73 -33.76 1.51
N ASP A 173 -20.60 -32.64 2.22
CA ASP A 173 -21.59 -31.57 2.19
C ASP A 173 -21.68 -30.90 0.81
N GLU A 174 -22.81 -30.24 0.54
CA GLU A 174 -23.07 -29.58 -0.73
C GLU A 174 -22.01 -28.55 -1.11
N GLY A 175 -21.49 -27.77 -0.15
CA GLY A 175 -20.47 -26.74 -0.42
C GLY A 175 -19.13 -27.35 -0.86
N THR A 176 -18.76 -28.47 -0.26
CA THR A 176 -17.60 -29.25 -0.69
C THR A 176 -17.84 -29.89 -2.07
N LEU A 177 -19.04 -30.42 -2.34
CA LEU A 177 -19.38 -30.96 -3.66
C LEU A 177 -19.34 -29.89 -4.76
N ARG A 178 -19.87 -28.69 -4.48
CA ARG A 178 -19.73 -27.52 -5.36
C ARG A 178 -18.28 -27.25 -5.70
N THR A 179 -17.41 -27.23 -4.68
CA THR A 179 -15.98 -26.97 -4.87
C THR A 179 -15.31 -28.06 -5.70
N GLN A 180 -15.62 -29.35 -5.43
CA GLN A 180 -15.08 -30.47 -6.18
C GLN A 180 -15.51 -30.43 -7.65
N TYR A 181 -16.78 -30.11 -7.91
CA TYR A 181 -17.32 -30.00 -9.25
C TYR A 181 -16.71 -28.83 -10.03
N LEU A 182 -16.71 -27.62 -9.46
CA LEU A 182 -16.12 -26.44 -10.10
C LEU A 182 -14.61 -26.61 -10.38
N ARG A 183 -13.92 -27.41 -9.55
CA ARG A 183 -12.49 -27.74 -9.74
C ARG A 183 -12.23 -28.92 -10.69
N GLY A 184 -13.26 -29.56 -11.23
CA GLY A 184 -13.14 -30.73 -12.10
C GLY A 184 -12.60 -31.98 -11.39
N ILE A 185 -12.71 -32.04 -10.05
CA ILE A 185 -12.33 -33.22 -9.24
C ILE A 185 -13.36 -34.34 -9.43
N ILE A 186 -14.64 -33.97 -9.62
CA ILE A 186 -15.73 -34.87 -9.95
C ILE A 186 -16.43 -34.37 -11.21
N ASP A 187 -16.93 -35.29 -12.02
CA ASP A 187 -17.78 -34.98 -13.17
C ASP A 187 -19.26 -34.86 -12.77
N GLU A 188 -20.11 -34.52 -13.74
CA GLU A 188 -21.54 -34.34 -13.53
C GLU A 188 -22.22 -35.65 -13.06
N THR A 189 -21.84 -36.80 -13.64
CA THR A 189 -22.43 -38.09 -13.25
C THR A 189 -22.14 -38.38 -11.77
N ARG A 190 -20.89 -38.21 -11.35
CA ARG A 190 -20.49 -38.41 -9.96
C ARG A 190 -21.09 -37.38 -9.03
N LEU A 191 -21.26 -36.13 -9.47
CA LEU A 191 -21.95 -35.11 -8.70
C LEU A 191 -23.38 -35.53 -8.37
N TYR A 192 -24.16 -35.97 -9.36
CA TYR A 192 -25.55 -36.39 -9.15
C TYR A 192 -25.65 -37.60 -8.22
N GLU A 193 -24.72 -38.55 -8.32
CA GLU A 193 -24.61 -39.66 -7.36
C GLU A 193 -24.41 -39.15 -5.92
N ARG A 194 -23.48 -38.21 -5.70
CA ARG A 194 -23.21 -37.66 -4.36
C ARG A 194 -24.35 -36.80 -3.83
N MET A 195 -25.03 -36.04 -4.68
CA MET A 195 -26.18 -35.25 -4.29
C MET A 195 -27.37 -36.13 -3.87
N ARG A 196 -27.55 -37.31 -4.50
CA ARG A 196 -28.52 -38.32 -4.04
C ARG A 196 -28.18 -38.88 -2.66
N GLU A 197 -26.90 -39.07 -2.34
CA GLU A 197 -26.46 -39.47 -0.99
C GLU A 197 -26.84 -38.42 0.09
N LEU A 198 -26.94 -37.14 -0.30
CA LEU A 198 -27.44 -36.06 0.56
C LEU A 198 -28.97 -35.95 0.61
N GLY A 199 -29.69 -36.76 -0.17
CA GLY A 199 -31.15 -36.75 -0.24
C GLY A 199 -31.74 -35.80 -1.29
N TYR A 200 -30.93 -35.22 -2.18
CA TYR A 200 -31.43 -34.42 -3.30
C TYR A 200 -31.90 -35.31 -4.45
N THR A 201 -32.96 -34.87 -5.15
CA THR A 201 -33.38 -35.47 -6.43
C THR A 201 -32.52 -34.95 -7.58
N ASP A 202 -32.53 -35.65 -8.72
CA ASP A 202 -31.81 -35.21 -9.92
C ASP A 202 -32.33 -33.84 -10.42
N GLU A 203 -33.64 -33.61 -10.34
CA GLU A 203 -34.26 -32.31 -10.63
C GLU A 203 -33.71 -31.21 -9.73
N ARG A 204 -33.70 -31.43 -8.41
CA ARG A 204 -33.23 -30.42 -7.45
C ARG A 204 -31.73 -30.19 -7.55
N THR A 205 -30.97 -31.23 -7.88
CA THR A 205 -29.54 -31.14 -8.17
C THR A 205 -29.30 -30.24 -9.36
N GLY A 206 -30.04 -30.43 -10.46
CA GLY A 206 -29.96 -29.57 -11.64
C GLY A 206 -30.20 -28.10 -11.34
N GLU A 207 -31.22 -27.79 -10.53
CA GLU A 207 -31.53 -26.42 -10.10
C GLU A 207 -30.41 -25.79 -9.24
N ILE A 208 -29.86 -26.56 -8.29
CA ILE A 208 -28.79 -26.08 -7.39
C ILE A 208 -27.50 -25.81 -8.18
N VAL A 209 -27.12 -26.68 -9.11
CA VAL A 209 -25.90 -26.52 -9.92
C VAL A 209 -25.90 -25.21 -10.71
N LEU A 210 -27.07 -24.75 -11.17
CA LEU A 210 -27.21 -23.46 -11.85
C LEU A 210 -26.81 -22.28 -10.94
N THR A 211 -27.01 -22.40 -9.63
CA THR A 211 -26.66 -21.34 -8.65
C THR A 211 -25.16 -21.26 -8.36
N TRP A 212 -24.39 -22.27 -8.74
CA TRP A 212 -22.96 -22.33 -8.42
C TRP A 212 -22.10 -21.45 -9.34
N LYS A 213 -22.61 -21.13 -10.54
CA LYS A 213 -22.08 -20.08 -11.39
C LYS A 213 -22.34 -18.74 -10.71
N MET A 214 -21.26 -18.07 -10.35
CA MET A 214 -21.30 -16.78 -9.68
C MET A 214 -21.72 -15.70 -10.66
N LEU A 215 -22.71 -14.91 -10.26
CA LEU A 215 -23.00 -13.62 -10.87
C LEU A 215 -22.24 -12.53 -10.10
N PRO A 216 -21.70 -11.51 -10.77
CA PRO A 216 -21.20 -10.31 -10.10
C PRO A 216 -22.25 -9.71 -9.16
N GLY A 217 -21.80 -9.10 -8.07
CA GLY A 217 -22.70 -8.40 -7.16
C GLY A 217 -23.36 -7.20 -7.85
N PRO A 218 -24.48 -6.67 -7.33
CA PRO A 218 -25.12 -5.49 -7.91
C PRO A 218 -24.17 -4.30 -8.09
N GLN A 219 -23.25 -4.08 -7.14
CA GLN A 219 -22.27 -2.99 -7.23
C GLN A 219 -21.28 -3.20 -8.39
N ASP A 220 -20.80 -4.42 -8.58
CA ASP A 220 -19.88 -4.76 -9.69
C ASP A 220 -20.58 -4.60 -11.03
N LEU A 221 -21.86 -4.99 -11.12
CA LEU A 221 -22.68 -4.80 -12.32
C LEU A 221 -22.82 -3.31 -12.66
N PHE A 222 -23.13 -2.45 -11.68
CA PHE A 222 -23.21 -1.00 -11.91
C PHE A 222 -21.85 -0.40 -12.29
N MET A 223 -20.76 -0.86 -11.67
CA MET A 223 -19.41 -0.45 -12.05
C MET A 223 -19.05 -0.88 -13.48
N MET A 224 -19.42 -2.09 -13.89
CA MET A 224 -19.19 -2.56 -15.25
C MET A 224 -19.98 -1.75 -16.29
N VAL A 225 -21.22 -1.37 -15.98
CA VAL A 225 -22.01 -0.45 -16.83
C VAL A 225 -21.34 0.92 -16.90
N ALA A 226 -20.94 1.47 -15.76
CA ALA A 226 -20.21 2.73 -15.66
C ALA A 226 -18.91 2.76 -16.48
N LYS A 227 -18.24 1.60 -16.56
CA LYS A 227 -16.97 1.41 -17.28
C LYS A 227 -17.16 0.84 -18.69
N GLU A 228 -18.36 0.99 -19.26
CA GLU A 228 -18.67 0.65 -20.65
C GLU A 228 -18.47 -0.84 -21.02
N ALA A 229 -18.49 -1.76 -20.04
CA ALA A 229 -18.27 -3.19 -20.26
C ALA A 229 -19.46 -3.93 -20.90
N PHE A 230 -20.56 -3.22 -21.18
CA PHE A 230 -21.73 -3.74 -21.87
C PHE A 230 -21.92 -3.14 -23.26
N GLU A 231 -21.00 -2.29 -23.72
CA GLU A 231 -21.07 -1.49 -24.93
C GLU A 231 -19.92 -1.86 -25.89
N PRO A 232 -20.10 -2.89 -26.75
CA PRO A 232 -19.02 -3.42 -27.59
C PRO A 232 -18.34 -2.42 -28.50
N ASP A 233 -19.10 -1.50 -29.07
CA ASP A 233 -18.58 -0.41 -29.88
C ASP A 233 -17.64 0.50 -29.07
N ILE A 234 -17.98 0.79 -27.81
CA ILE A 234 -17.20 1.67 -26.95
C ILE A 234 -15.95 0.97 -26.43
N TYR A 235 -16.08 -0.20 -25.78
CA TYR A 235 -14.91 -0.85 -25.19
C TYR A 235 -13.88 -1.29 -26.23
N THR A 236 -14.32 -1.66 -27.45
CA THR A 236 -13.40 -1.98 -28.56
C THR A 236 -12.68 -0.73 -29.05
N THR A 237 -13.40 0.40 -29.18
CA THR A 237 -12.79 1.67 -29.61
C THR A 237 -11.75 2.17 -28.59
N LEU A 238 -12.00 1.95 -27.30
CA LEU A 238 -11.11 2.30 -26.22
C LEU A 238 -10.02 1.25 -25.93
N GLY A 239 -10.09 0.08 -26.59
CA GLY A 239 -9.15 -1.04 -26.40
C GLY A 239 -9.21 -1.69 -25.01
N LEU A 240 -10.36 -1.66 -24.34
CA LEU A 240 -10.49 -2.15 -22.96
C LEU A 240 -10.57 -3.68 -22.87
N ASP A 241 -10.93 -4.34 -23.97
CA ASP A 241 -10.97 -5.80 -24.11
C ASP A 241 -9.62 -6.43 -24.51
N GLU A 242 -8.63 -5.58 -24.82
CA GLU A 242 -7.28 -5.98 -25.18
C GLU A 242 -6.49 -6.51 -23.96
N GLU A 243 -5.41 -7.24 -24.24
CA GLU A 243 -4.47 -7.76 -23.22
C GLU A 243 -5.08 -8.70 -22.16
N PHE A 244 -6.27 -9.26 -22.39
CA PHE A 244 -6.92 -10.17 -21.45
C PHE A 244 -6.08 -11.44 -21.19
N PRO A 245 -5.62 -11.70 -19.94
CA PRO A 245 -4.74 -12.82 -19.65
C PRO A 245 -5.54 -14.12 -19.56
N SER A 246 -5.74 -14.79 -20.70
CA SER A 246 -6.65 -15.94 -20.85
C SER A 246 -6.36 -17.11 -19.90
N ASP A 247 -5.12 -17.28 -19.46
CA ASP A 247 -4.74 -18.31 -18.48
C ASP A 247 -5.55 -18.22 -17.17
N GLN A 248 -5.96 -17.01 -16.78
CA GLN A 248 -6.73 -16.78 -15.55
C GLN A 248 -8.13 -17.41 -15.58
N ILE A 249 -8.70 -17.66 -16.77
CA ILE A 249 -10.03 -18.27 -16.95
C ILE A 249 -10.11 -19.59 -16.18
N THR A 250 -9.02 -20.36 -16.14
CA THR A 250 -8.99 -21.64 -15.45
C THR A 250 -9.34 -21.47 -13.97
N TRP A 251 -8.67 -20.57 -13.26
CA TRP A 251 -8.92 -20.35 -11.83
C TRP A 251 -10.25 -19.64 -11.57
N LEU A 252 -10.67 -18.72 -12.44
CA LEU A 252 -11.94 -18.02 -12.32
C LEU A 252 -13.14 -18.98 -12.49
N ASN A 253 -13.08 -19.89 -13.46
CA ASN A 253 -14.08 -20.95 -13.62
C ASN A 253 -14.16 -21.85 -12.39
N GLN A 254 -13.02 -22.16 -11.75
CA GLN A 254 -12.97 -22.92 -10.50
C GLN A 254 -13.59 -22.19 -9.29
N GLN A 255 -13.77 -20.86 -9.38
CA GLN A 255 -14.51 -20.05 -8.42
C GLN A 255 -15.99 -19.85 -8.81
N GLY A 256 -16.38 -20.33 -10.00
CA GLY A 256 -17.72 -20.17 -10.57
C GLY A 256 -17.90 -18.92 -11.43
N ILE A 257 -16.85 -18.13 -11.67
CA ILE A 257 -16.91 -16.95 -12.57
C ILE A 257 -16.74 -17.44 -14.00
N SER A 258 -17.74 -17.22 -14.85
CA SER A 258 -17.66 -17.56 -16.28
C SER A 258 -16.64 -16.70 -17.01
N GLU A 259 -16.15 -17.19 -18.16
CA GLU A 259 -15.29 -16.41 -19.04
C GLU A 259 -15.94 -15.07 -19.46
N GLU A 260 -17.25 -15.08 -19.72
CA GLU A 260 -18.00 -13.86 -20.04
C GLU A 260 -17.88 -12.81 -18.93
N TRP A 261 -18.08 -13.20 -17.67
CA TRP A 261 -17.95 -12.29 -16.54
C TRP A 261 -16.50 -11.87 -16.30
N ALA A 262 -15.55 -12.80 -16.46
CA ALA A 262 -14.13 -12.49 -16.37
C ALA A 262 -13.71 -11.39 -17.36
N ARG A 263 -14.19 -11.46 -18.61
CA ARG A 263 -13.93 -10.44 -19.63
C ARG A 263 -14.56 -9.10 -19.27
N LYS A 264 -15.76 -9.07 -18.71
CA LYS A 264 -16.40 -7.82 -18.25
C LYS A 264 -15.68 -7.18 -17.07
N TYR A 265 -15.23 -7.98 -16.11
CA TYR A 265 -14.35 -7.49 -15.04
C TYR A 265 -13.07 -6.88 -15.61
N TRP A 266 -12.47 -7.52 -16.61
CA TRP A 266 -11.31 -6.98 -17.29
C TRP A 266 -11.63 -5.66 -18.01
N ILE A 267 -12.67 -5.58 -18.82
CA ILE A 267 -13.02 -4.32 -19.48
C ILE A 267 -13.20 -3.18 -18.46
N ALA A 268 -13.79 -3.48 -17.30
CA ALA A 268 -14.02 -2.49 -16.25
C ALA A 268 -12.81 -2.18 -15.35
N HIS A 269 -11.68 -2.88 -15.50
CA HIS A 269 -10.54 -2.77 -14.56
C HIS A 269 -9.63 -1.56 -14.82
N TRP A 270 -9.71 -0.96 -16.02
CA TRP A 270 -8.79 0.08 -16.45
C TRP A 270 -9.08 1.44 -15.79
N ASP A 271 -8.00 2.16 -15.49
CA ASP A 271 -8.03 3.58 -15.21
C ASP A 271 -8.00 4.38 -16.51
N GLN A 272 -8.91 5.34 -16.63
CA GLN A 272 -9.04 6.20 -17.80
C GLN A 272 -8.21 7.48 -17.62
N PRO A 273 -7.78 8.14 -18.71
CA PRO A 273 -7.16 9.46 -18.63
C PRO A 273 -8.02 10.46 -17.84
N SER A 274 -7.36 11.33 -17.07
CA SER A 274 -8.03 12.42 -16.37
C SER A 274 -8.56 13.48 -17.34
N ILE A 275 -9.52 14.29 -16.90
CA ILE A 275 -10.03 15.44 -17.67
C ILE A 275 -8.89 16.36 -18.12
N GLY A 276 -7.90 16.61 -17.24
CA GLY A 276 -6.75 17.47 -17.56
C GLY A 276 -5.89 16.89 -18.69
N GLN A 277 -5.66 15.58 -18.68
CA GLN A 277 -5.00 14.89 -19.80
C GLN A 277 -5.86 14.95 -21.07
N GLY A 278 -7.18 14.82 -20.95
CA GLY A 278 -8.12 15.02 -22.05
C GLY A 278 -7.98 16.40 -22.71
N PHE A 279 -7.97 17.47 -21.90
CA PHE A 279 -7.77 18.83 -22.38
C PHE A 279 -6.40 19.02 -23.03
N GLU A 280 -5.35 18.48 -22.43
CA GLU A 280 -4.01 18.55 -23.01
C GLU A 280 -3.92 17.83 -24.37
N MET A 281 -4.53 16.66 -24.50
CA MET A 281 -4.62 15.95 -25.78
C MET A 281 -5.41 16.76 -26.82
N LEU A 282 -6.52 17.39 -26.42
CA LEU A 282 -7.31 18.26 -27.29
C LEU A 282 -6.49 19.46 -27.78
N HIS A 283 -5.83 20.19 -26.86
CA HIS A 283 -5.04 21.38 -27.20
C HIS A 283 -3.82 21.07 -28.08
N ARG A 284 -3.27 19.85 -27.96
CA ARG A 284 -2.17 19.37 -28.81
C ARG A 284 -2.65 18.81 -30.15
N GLY A 285 -3.96 18.77 -30.40
CA GLY A 285 -4.55 18.22 -31.62
C GLY A 285 -4.38 16.70 -31.74
N VAL A 286 -4.15 16.00 -30.63
CA VAL A 286 -4.02 14.53 -30.59
C VAL A 286 -5.40 13.88 -30.66
N ILE A 287 -6.41 14.54 -30.09
CA ILE A 287 -7.80 14.12 -30.12
C ILE A 287 -8.69 15.29 -30.57
N ASP A 288 -9.89 14.96 -31.05
CA ASP A 288 -10.93 15.93 -31.37
C ASP A 288 -11.99 16.04 -30.25
N ASN A 289 -12.96 16.94 -30.42
CA ASN A 289 -14.04 17.12 -29.44
C ASN A 289 -14.93 15.88 -29.28
N ALA A 290 -15.11 15.09 -30.35
CA ALA A 290 -15.90 13.86 -30.28
C ALA A 290 -15.21 12.81 -29.39
N THR A 291 -13.90 12.66 -29.56
CA THR A 291 -13.08 11.77 -28.74
C THR A 291 -12.99 12.28 -27.29
N LEU A 292 -12.93 13.60 -27.07
CA LEU A 292 -13.02 14.15 -25.71
C LEU A 292 -14.38 13.86 -25.05
N ASP A 293 -15.49 13.93 -25.80
CA ASP A 293 -16.81 13.55 -25.27
C ASP A 293 -16.89 12.06 -24.92
N MET A 294 -16.26 11.19 -25.74
CA MET A 294 -16.10 9.77 -25.41
C MET A 294 -15.33 9.57 -24.11
N LEU A 295 -14.24 10.31 -23.90
CA LEU A 295 -13.49 10.25 -22.64
C LEU A 295 -14.36 10.69 -21.45
N PHE A 296 -15.10 11.79 -21.58
CA PHE A 296 -16.03 12.25 -20.56
C PHE A 296 -17.07 11.19 -20.19
N ARG A 297 -17.59 10.48 -21.18
CA ARG A 297 -18.49 9.35 -20.96
C ARG A 297 -17.81 8.24 -20.15
N ALA A 298 -16.61 7.82 -20.56
CA ALA A 298 -15.86 6.74 -19.93
C ALA A 298 -15.44 7.04 -18.47
N ILE A 299 -15.33 8.33 -18.09
CA ILE A 299 -15.08 8.77 -16.70
C ILE A 299 -16.35 9.26 -15.99
N GLU A 300 -17.51 8.89 -16.50
CA GLU A 300 -18.83 9.11 -15.89
C GLU A 300 -19.24 10.59 -15.70
N ILE A 301 -18.81 11.48 -16.58
CA ILE A 301 -19.29 12.87 -16.57
C ILE A 301 -20.69 12.93 -17.23
N PRO A 302 -21.71 13.45 -16.51
CA PRO A 302 -23.04 13.63 -17.08
C PRO A 302 -23.02 14.53 -18.32
N SER A 303 -23.82 14.19 -19.33
CA SER A 303 -23.90 14.93 -20.61
C SER A 303 -24.11 16.44 -20.42
N PHE A 304 -24.87 16.85 -19.41
CA PHE A 304 -25.09 18.25 -19.05
C PHE A 304 -23.81 19.07 -18.83
N TRP A 305 -22.74 18.45 -18.31
CA TRP A 305 -21.49 19.12 -17.96
C TRP A 305 -20.46 19.10 -19.09
N ARG A 306 -20.56 18.17 -20.05
CA ARG A 306 -19.52 17.92 -21.05
C ARG A 306 -19.22 19.16 -21.90
N ASP A 307 -20.23 19.74 -22.52
CA ASP A 307 -20.07 20.96 -23.33
C ASP A 307 -19.54 22.14 -22.50
N LYS A 308 -19.93 22.25 -21.24
CA LYS A 308 -19.50 23.33 -20.35
C LYS A 308 -18.03 23.20 -19.98
N LEU A 309 -17.60 21.97 -19.70
CA LEU A 309 -16.20 21.64 -19.43
C LEU A 309 -15.33 21.86 -20.67
N THR A 310 -15.80 21.46 -21.85
CA THR A 310 -15.09 21.72 -23.12
C THR A 310 -14.90 23.21 -23.38
N GLN A 311 -15.90 24.06 -23.09
CA GLN A 311 -15.78 25.51 -23.29
C GLN A 311 -14.71 26.15 -22.40
N ILE A 312 -14.49 25.63 -21.19
CA ILE A 312 -13.47 26.14 -20.27
C ILE A 312 -12.13 25.42 -20.38
N ALA A 313 -11.98 24.51 -21.35
CA ALA A 313 -10.70 23.84 -21.59
C ALA A 313 -9.63 24.84 -22.04
N TYR A 314 -10.03 25.82 -22.86
CA TYR A 314 -9.12 26.82 -23.44
C TYR A 314 -8.83 27.98 -22.49
N ASN A 315 -7.60 28.49 -22.56
CA ASN A 315 -7.21 29.64 -21.76
C ASN A 315 -7.92 30.91 -22.25
N PRO A 316 -8.46 31.75 -21.34
CA PRO A 316 -8.89 33.09 -21.70
C PRO A 316 -7.67 33.93 -22.11
N PHE A 317 -7.90 35.00 -22.89
CA PHE A 317 -6.84 35.95 -23.20
C PHE A 317 -6.23 36.53 -21.92
N THR A 318 -4.92 36.79 -21.92
CA THR A 318 -4.25 37.38 -20.75
C THR A 318 -4.58 38.86 -20.61
N ARG A 319 -4.49 39.41 -19.39
CA ARG A 319 -4.69 40.86 -19.14
C ARG A 319 -3.82 41.76 -20.01
N VAL A 320 -2.60 41.31 -20.28
CA VAL A 320 -1.63 42.09 -21.07
C VAL A 320 -2.05 42.08 -22.53
N ASP A 321 -2.48 40.93 -23.04
CA ASP A 321 -2.87 40.79 -24.44
C ASP A 321 -4.18 41.50 -24.72
N VAL A 322 -5.20 41.40 -23.85
CA VAL A 322 -6.48 42.11 -24.05
C VAL A 322 -6.29 43.63 -24.09
N ARG A 323 -5.37 44.17 -23.28
CA ARG A 323 -5.03 45.60 -23.31
C ARG A 323 -4.38 46.02 -24.63
N ARG A 324 -3.44 45.22 -25.13
CA ARG A 324 -2.76 45.47 -26.42
C ARG A 324 -3.72 45.31 -27.59
N MET A 325 -4.58 44.30 -27.54
CA MET A 325 -5.61 44.08 -28.55
C MET A 325 -6.59 45.25 -28.60
N HIS A 326 -7.01 45.76 -27.43
CA HIS A 326 -7.82 46.97 -27.36
C HIS A 326 -7.09 48.21 -27.92
N ASP A 327 -5.81 48.40 -27.58
CA ASP A 327 -4.98 49.49 -28.10
C ASP A 327 -4.88 49.48 -29.64
N LEU A 328 -4.76 48.27 -30.21
CA LEU A 328 -4.70 48.04 -31.65
C LEU A 328 -6.08 48.04 -32.33
N GLY A 329 -7.17 48.26 -31.59
CA GLY A 329 -8.54 48.23 -32.10
C GLY A 329 -9.04 46.85 -32.50
N VAL A 330 -8.38 45.78 -32.03
CA VAL A 330 -8.80 44.39 -32.24
C VAL A 330 -9.99 44.01 -31.35
N LEU A 331 -10.07 44.59 -30.14
CA LEU A 331 -11.20 44.41 -29.22
C LEU A 331 -11.95 45.73 -29.05
N THR A 332 -13.28 45.68 -29.01
CA THR A 332 -14.11 46.81 -28.56
C THR A 332 -14.08 46.95 -27.04
N ASP A 333 -14.62 48.06 -26.51
CA ASP A 333 -14.80 48.28 -25.08
C ASP A 333 -15.62 47.16 -24.41
N GLU A 334 -16.68 46.69 -25.07
CA GLU A 334 -17.53 45.60 -24.57
C GLU A 334 -16.78 44.26 -24.56
N GLU A 335 -16.01 43.96 -25.62
CA GLU A 335 -15.21 42.74 -25.72
C GLU A 335 -14.04 42.75 -24.72
N LEU A 336 -13.48 43.92 -24.43
CA LEU A 336 -12.48 44.10 -23.38
C LEU A 336 -13.05 43.78 -21.99
N ILE A 337 -14.24 44.30 -21.67
CA ILE A 337 -14.95 43.97 -20.41
C ILE A 337 -15.20 42.47 -20.34
N ARG A 338 -15.71 41.86 -21.41
CA ARG A 338 -15.99 40.42 -21.46
C ARG A 338 -14.72 39.60 -21.23
N SER A 339 -13.61 39.97 -21.86
CA SER A 339 -12.34 39.27 -21.73
C SER A 339 -11.77 39.34 -20.30
N TYR A 340 -12.01 40.43 -19.55
CA TYR A 340 -11.70 40.46 -18.12
C TYR A 340 -12.61 39.54 -17.31
N MET A 341 -13.90 39.46 -17.64
CA MET A 341 -14.80 38.51 -16.97
C MET A 341 -14.40 37.05 -17.21
N ASP A 342 -13.89 36.71 -18.40
CA ASP A 342 -13.42 35.35 -18.72
C ASP A 342 -12.19 34.94 -17.89
N GLN A 343 -11.43 35.89 -17.37
CA GLN A 343 -10.34 35.64 -16.41
C GLN A 343 -10.83 35.47 -14.97
N GLY A 344 -12.14 35.60 -14.72
CA GLY A 344 -12.76 35.45 -13.40
C GLY A 344 -13.00 36.77 -12.63
N TYR A 345 -12.82 37.93 -13.26
CA TYR A 345 -13.26 39.20 -12.65
C TYR A 345 -14.79 39.27 -12.62
N ASP A 346 -15.35 39.74 -11.50
CA ASP A 346 -16.76 40.13 -11.45
C ASP A 346 -17.03 41.36 -12.33
N SER A 347 -18.31 41.63 -12.60
CA SER A 347 -18.74 42.72 -13.50
C SER A 347 -18.22 44.11 -13.09
N GLU A 348 -18.22 44.41 -11.78
CA GLU A 348 -17.74 45.70 -11.28
C GLU A 348 -16.23 45.86 -11.49
N LYS A 349 -15.45 44.83 -11.16
CA LYS A 349 -13.99 44.84 -11.35
C LYS A 349 -13.61 44.85 -12.83
N ALA A 350 -14.32 44.08 -13.66
CA ALA A 350 -14.10 44.06 -15.10
C ALA A 350 -14.33 45.45 -15.72
N LEU A 351 -15.40 46.14 -15.31
CA LEU A 351 -15.69 47.51 -15.77
C LEU A 351 -14.59 48.50 -15.34
N LYS A 352 -14.15 48.45 -14.07
CA LYS A 352 -13.06 49.31 -13.58
C LYS A 352 -11.74 49.03 -14.32
N MET A 353 -11.45 47.76 -14.62
CA MET A 353 -10.25 47.37 -15.36
C MET A 353 -10.30 47.82 -16.82
N ALA A 354 -11.46 47.73 -17.46
CA ALA A 354 -11.68 48.27 -18.80
C ALA A 354 -11.49 49.79 -18.81
N GLN A 355 -12.10 50.53 -17.87
CA GLN A 355 -11.91 51.98 -17.74
C GLN A 355 -10.44 52.37 -17.53
N PHE A 356 -9.72 51.64 -16.67
CA PHE A 356 -8.28 51.82 -16.50
C PHE A 356 -7.53 51.61 -17.82
N THR A 357 -7.85 50.53 -18.54
CA THR A 357 -7.20 50.17 -19.80
C THR A 357 -7.45 51.21 -20.89
N ILE A 358 -8.68 51.68 -21.03
CA ILE A 358 -9.06 52.72 -22.01
C ILE A 358 -8.27 53.99 -21.72
N ARG A 359 -8.23 54.47 -20.47
CA ARG A 359 -7.44 55.65 -20.09
C ARG A 359 -5.95 55.45 -20.35
N PHE A 360 -5.42 54.30 -19.93
CA PHE A 360 -4.01 53.94 -20.12
C PHE A 360 -3.60 53.92 -21.59
N ASN A 361 -4.47 53.45 -22.49
CA ASN A 361 -4.20 53.45 -23.93
C ASN A 361 -4.43 54.84 -24.56
N THR A 362 -5.37 55.65 -24.03
CA THR A 362 -5.66 57.01 -24.53
C THR A 362 -4.57 58.01 -24.14
N GLU A 363 -3.93 57.81 -22.98
CA GLU A 363 -2.74 58.57 -22.54
C GLU A 363 -1.46 58.20 -23.33
N GLY A 364 -1.63 57.69 -24.55
CA GLY A 364 -0.58 57.27 -25.49
C GLY A 364 0.34 58.37 -26.00
N ASP A 365 0.79 59.28 -25.14
CA ASP A 365 2.08 59.91 -25.35
C ASP A 365 3.14 59.00 -24.75
N ALA A 366 4.18 58.76 -25.55
CA ALA A 366 5.42 58.18 -25.10
C ALA A 366 6.02 59.10 -24.02
N GLN A 367 5.52 59.03 -22.78
CA GLN A 367 6.21 59.57 -21.63
C GLN A 367 7.55 58.85 -21.61
N LEU A 368 8.60 59.57 -22.02
CA LEU A 368 9.98 59.12 -21.92
C LEU A 368 10.16 58.61 -20.51
N THR A 369 10.21 57.30 -20.28
CA THR A 369 10.30 56.77 -18.92
C THR A 369 11.46 57.44 -18.19
N ARG A 370 11.40 57.59 -16.86
CA ARG A 370 12.53 58.15 -16.09
C ARG A 370 13.88 57.58 -16.55
N SER A 371 13.94 56.28 -16.81
CA SER A 371 15.12 55.61 -17.37
C SER A 371 15.58 56.20 -18.70
N THR A 372 14.67 56.44 -19.64
CA THR A 372 14.99 57.01 -20.95
C THR A 372 15.46 58.47 -20.85
N ILE A 373 14.88 59.27 -19.94
CA ILE A 373 15.32 60.66 -19.72
C ILE A 373 16.74 60.68 -19.14
N LEU A 374 16.98 59.87 -18.10
CA LEU A 374 18.28 59.76 -17.44
C LEU A 374 19.36 59.19 -18.37
N GLU A 375 19.01 58.20 -19.20
CA GLU A 375 19.92 57.65 -20.21
C GLU A 375 20.26 58.67 -21.30
N SER A 376 19.25 59.37 -21.84
CA SER A 376 19.47 60.43 -22.83
C SER A 376 20.36 61.55 -22.29
N PHE A 377 20.20 61.91 -21.01
CA PHE A 377 21.06 62.88 -20.33
C PHE A 377 22.50 62.35 -20.15
N ARG A 378 22.66 61.10 -19.70
CA ARG A 378 23.97 60.48 -19.51
C ARG A 378 24.78 60.39 -20.81
N GLU A 379 24.12 60.18 -21.94
CA GLU A 379 24.75 60.10 -23.28
C GLU A 379 24.86 61.47 -23.98
N ASP A 380 24.65 62.59 -23.27
CA ASP A 380 24.72 63.97 -23.78
C ASP A 380 23.74 64.29 -24.94
N LEU A 381 22.64 63.53 -25.07
CA LEU A 381 21.60 63.78 -26.07
C LEU A 381 20.68 64.94 -25.69
N ILE A 382 20.54 65.22 -24.39
CA ILE A 382 19.75 66.33 -23.83
C ILE A 382 20.53 67.04 -22.72
N SER A 383 20.28 68.34 -22.57
CA SER A 383 20.94 69.16 -21.56
C SER A 383 20.39 68.92 -20.15
N TYR A 384 21.12 69.35 -19.12
CA TYR A 384 20.67 69.29 -17.73
C TYR A 384 19.30 69.97 -17.53
N SER A 385 19.10 71.16 -18.12
CA SER A 385 17.84 71.88 -18.01
C SER A 385 16.70 71.18 -18.73
N GLN A 386 16.96 70.56 -19.89
CA GLN A 386 15.97 69.77 -20.62
C GLN A 386 15.59 68.50 -19.86
N ALA A 387 16.57 67.78 -19.33
CA ALA A 387 16.34 66.58 -18.53
C ALA A 387 15.59 66.90 -17.24
N LYS A 388 15.93 68.01 -16.56
CA LYS A 388 15.21 68.48 -15.37
C LYS A 388 13.76 68.83 -15.69
N ALA A 389 13.51 69.55 -16.77
CA ALA A 389 12.15 69.90 -17.19
C ALA A 389 11.29 68.65 -17.46
N LEU A 390 11.84 67.66 -18.17
CA LEU A 390 11.17 66.38 -18.46
C LEU A 390 10.90 65.54 -17.20
N LEU A 391 11.79 65.59 -16.20
CA LEU A 391 11.57 64.92 -14.92
C LEU A 391 10.50 65.64 -14.08
N VAL A 392 10.49 66.97 -14.06
CA VAL A 392 9.46 67.75 -13.34
C VAL A 392 8.08 67.56 -13.97
N GLU A 393 8.01 67.43 -15.30
CA GLU A 393 6.79 67.09 -16.03
C GLU A 393 6.21 65.71 -15.65
N GLN A 394 7.03 64.82 -15.08
CA GLN A 394 6.64 63.51 -14.55
C GLN A 394 6.40 63.50 -13.03
N ASP A 395 6.03 64.64 -12.47
CA ASP A 395 5.75 64.83 -11.04
C ASP A 395 6.94 64.55 -10.09
N TYR A 396 8.18 64.54 -10.59
CA TYR A 396 9.36 64.54 -9.73
C TYR A 396 9.59 65.96 -9.17
N THR A 397 9.85 66.05 -7.87
CA THR A 397 10.24 67.34 -7.26
C THR A 397 11.57 67.83 -7.84
N GLU A 398 11.78 69.15 -7.88
CA GLU A 398 13.02 69.73 -8.39
C GLU A 398 14.27 69.16 -7.71
N ASP A 399 14.25 69.03 -6.38
CA ASP A 399 15.37 68.47 -5.60
C ASP A 399 15.68 67.03 -5.98
N LEU A 400 14.64 66.23 -6.26
CA LEU A 400 14.80 64.82 -6.62
C LEU A 400 15.29 64.67 -8.07
N ALA A 401 14.84 65.54 -8.98
CA ALA A 401 15.34 65.61 -10.34
C ALA A 401 16.84 66.00 -10.35
N ASP A 402 17.22 67.01 -9.57
CA ASP A 402 18.61 67.44 -9.42
C ASP A 402 19.49 66.30 -8.89
N TYR A 403 19.05 65.61 -7.83
CA TYR A 403 19.77 64.44 -7.31
C TYR A 403 20.02 63.35 -8.36
N TYR A 404 19.01 62.99 -9.17
CA TYR A 404 19.17 61.96 -10.19
C TYR A 404 20.13 62.40 -11.31
N LEU A 405 20.06 63.66 -11.73
CA LEU A 405 20.94 64.20 -12.77
C LEU A 405 22.38 64.34 -12.27
N GLU A 406 22.61 64.73 -11.03
CA GLU A 406 23.94 64.71 -10.40
C GLU A 406 24.53 63.30 -10.35
N LEU A 407 23.71 62.31 -9.99
CA LEU A 407 24.13 60.91 -9.95
C LEU A 407 24.52 60.37 -11.34
N GLU A 408 23.73 60.66 -12.38
CA GLU A 408 24.05 60.23 -13.75
C GLU A 408 25.27 60.98 -14.32
N SER A 409 25.43 62.26 -14.00
CA SER A 409 26.65 63.03 -14.32
C SER A 409 27.88 62.37 -13.70
N TYR A 410 27.80 61.98 -12.43
CA TYR A 410 28.86 61.26 -11.74
C TYR A 410 29.18 59.90 -12.39
N LYS A 411 28.15 59.14 -12.79
CA LYS A 411 28.31 57.85 -13.48
C LYS A 411 28.98 58.00 -14.85
N ARG A 412 28.60 59.03 -15.62
CA ARG A 412 29.22 59.37 -16.90
C ARG A 412 30.72 59.66 -16.72
N ASP A 413 31.05 60.55 -15.78
CA ASP A 413 32.43 60.94 -15.49
C ASP A 413 33.25 59.77 -14.92
N LYS A 414 32.61 58.86 -14.18
CA LYS A 414 33.23 57.62 -13.72
C LYS A 414 33.60 56.69 -14.89
N LYS A 415 32.74 56.53 -15.90
CA LYS A 415 33.00 55.66 -17.07
C LYS A 415 34.27 56.07 -17.81
N LEU A 416 34.47 57.37 -18.07
CA LEU A 416 35.68 57.88 -18.73
C LEU A 416 36.93 57.66 -17.86
N ARG A 417 36.84 57.93 -16.55
CA ARG A 417 37.95 57.69 -15.62
C ARG A 417 38.33 56.21 -15.54
N ASP A 418 37.35 55.31 -15.49
CA ASP A 418 37.60 53.86 -15.44
C ASP A 418 38.29 53.39 -16.74
N GLN A 419 37.84 53.85 -17.92
CA GLN A 419 38.51 53.56 -19.20
C GLN A 419 39.96 54.08 -19.25
N GLN A 420 40.22 55.26 -18.70
CA GLN A 420 41.57 55.82 -18.61
C GLN A 420 42.46 54.98 -17.67
N ILE A 421 41.92 54.54 -16.53
CA ILE A 421 42.62 53.66 -15.58
C ILE A 421 42.96 52.31 -16.24
N ASP A 422 42.03 51.72 -17.00
CA ASP A 422 42.25 50.46 -17.69
C ASP A 422 43.32 50.57 -18.79
N ASN A 423 43.32 51.67 -19.55
CA ASN A 423 44.37 51.92 -20.55
C ASN A 423 45.76 52.07 -19.89
N LEU A 424 45.84 52.78 -18.75
CA LEU A 424 47.09 52.88 -17.98
C LEU A 424 47.57 51.53 -17.47
N ARG A 425 46.65 50.66 -17.04
CA ARG A 425 46.96 49.28 -16.65
C ARG A 425 47.60 48.52 -17.81
N GLU A 426 47.00 48.56 -19.00
CA GLU A 426 47.53 47.85 -20.17
C GLU A 426 48.93 48.34 -20.56
N GLN A 427 49.14 49.66 -20.62
CA GLN A 427 50.45 50.22 -20.92
C GLN A 427 51.52 49.83 -19.88
N PHE A 428 51.13 49.75 -18.60
CA PHE A 428 52.00 49.27 -17.53
C PHE A 428 52.35 47.79 -17.70
N LEU A 429 51.36 46.92 -17.94
CA LEU A 429 51.57 45.48 -18.11
C LEU A 429 52.43 45.14 -19.34
N LEU A 430 52.37 45.97 -20.39
CA LEU A 430 53.20 45.85 -21.59
C LEU A 430 54.60 46.47 -21.43
N ASN A 431 54.98 46.89 -20.22
CA ASN A 431 56.25 47.57 -19.91
C ASN A 431 56.46 48.89 -20.69
N GLN A 432 55.40 49.52 -21.18
CA GLN A 432 55.49 50.81 -21.88
C GLN A 432 55.59 52.00 -20.91
N LEU A 433 55.09 51.83 -19.68
CA LEU A 433 55.19 52.81 -18.60
C LEU A 433 55.85 52.22 -17.36
N THR A 434 56.58 53.06 -16.64
CA THR A 434 57.16 52.71 -15.32
C THR A 434 56.13 52.91 -14.21
N GLU A 435 56.32 52.25 -13.07
CA GLU A 435 55.46 52.42 -11.89
C GLU A 435 55.35 53.91 -11.47
N ALA A 436 56.46 54.64 -11.48
CA ALA A 436 56.47 56.06 -11.14
C ALA A 436 55.61 56.89 -12.13
N ALA A 437 55.70 56.62 -13.43
CA ALA A 437 54.92 57.31 -14.45
C ALA A 437 53.41 57.02 -14.34
N VAL A 438 53.03 55.78 -14.02
CA VAL A 438 51.64 55.38 -13.79
C VAL A 438 51.07 56.05 -12.54
N ARG A 439 51.83 56.04 -11.43
CA ARG A 439 51.44 56.72 -10.19
C ARG A 439 51.23 58.22 -10.41
N ASP A 440 52.11 58.88 -11.15
CA ASP A 440 51.97 60.29 -11.50
C ASP A 440 50.71 60.57 -12.34
N GLN A 441 50.39 59.71 -13.30
CA GLN A 441 49.19 59.86 -14.14
C GLN A 441 47.91 59.60 -13.35
N LEU A 442 47.87 58.57 -12.49
CA LEU A 442 46.73 58.32 -11.60
C LEU A 442 46.54 59.45 -10.57
N ASN A 443 47.61 60.06 -10.07
CA ASN A 443 47.54 61.25 -9.23
C ASN A 443 46.94 62.45 -9.99
N ARG A 444 47.35 62.69 -11.24
CA ARG A 444 46.77 63.75 -12.09
C ARG A 444 45.29 63.54 -12.40
N MET A 445 44.82 62.29 -12.40
CA MET A 445 43.39 61.94 -12.53
C MET A 445 42.59 62.14 -11.22
N GLY A 446 43.24 62.58 -10.13
CA GLY A 446 42.59 62.90 -8.87
C GLY A 446 42.22 61.67 -8.03
N LEU A 447 42.84 60.50 -8.28
CA LEU A 447 42.64 59.32 -7.43
C LEU A 447 43.26 59.53 -6.05
N ARG A 448 42.60 59.02 -5.01
CA ARG A 448 43.14 59.02 -3.63
C ARG A 448 44.35 58.08 -3.55
N GLY A 449 45.38 58.48 -2.78
CA GLY A 449 46.64 57.73 -2.67
C GLY A 449 46.49 56.26 -2.24
N GLU A 450 45.52 55.97 -1.37
CA GLU A 450 45.18 54.59 -0.98
C GLU A 450 44.68 53.75 -2.16
N LYS A 451 43.78 54.31 -2.99
CA LYS A 451 43.27 53.64 -4.19
C LYS A 451 44.39 53.42 -5.23
N ILE A 452 45.30 54.38 -5.38
CA ILE A 452 46.47 54.25 -6.27
C ILE A 452 47.35 53.10 -5.79
N THR A 453 47.57 52.97 -4.48
CA THR A 453 48.38 51.88 -3.91
C THR A 453 47.75 50.52 -4.22
N ILE A 454 46.45 50.36 -3.98
CA ILE A 454 45.72 49.12 -4.28
C ILE A 454 45.80 48.74 -5.77
N LEU A 455 45.63 49.72 -6.67
CA LEU A 455 45.74 49.49 -8.12
C LEU A 455 47.16 49.06 -8.50
N MET A 456 48.19 49.76 -8.00
CA MET A 456 49.58 49.43 -8.30
C MET A 456 49.98 48.04 -7.78
N ASP A 457 49.57 47.68 -6.56
CA ASP A 457 49.86 46.36 -5.99
C ASP A 457 49.22 45.24 -6.83
N SER A 458 47.97 45.44 -7.25
CA SER A 458 47.26 44.52 -8.15
C SER A 458 47.96 44.38 -9.50
N TRP A 459 48.36 45.50 -10.12
CA TRP A 459 48.96 45.49 -11.45
C TRP A 459 50.39 44.93 -11.44
N LEU A 460 51.15 45.16 -10.36
CA LEU A 460 52.46 44.54 -10.15
C LEU A 460 52.35 43.01 -10.09
N LEU A 461 51.33 42.48 -9.41
CA LEU A 461 51.05 41.04 -9.39
C LEU A 461 50.69 40.50 -10.79
N ASP A 462 49.94 41.26 -11.58
CA ASP A 462 49.58 40.87 -12.94
C ASP A 462 50.75 40.98 -13.93
N GLN A 463 51.69 41.91 -13.73
CA GLN A 463 52.88 42.08 -14.57
C GLN A 463 53.76 40.82 -14.59
N TYR A 464 53.85 40.09 -13.47
CA TYR A 464 54.54 38.80 -13.40
C TYR A 464 53.91 37.73 -14.31
N LYS A 465 52.60 37.81 -14.60
CA LYS A 465 51.92 36.86 -15.49
C LYS A 465 52.17 37.14 -16.98
N TYR A 466 52.54 38.37 -17.33
CA TYR A 466 52.66 38.86 -18.71
C TYR A 466 54.09 38.93 -19.25
N SER A 467 55.12 38.56 -18.48
CA SER A 467 56.47 38.39 -19.02
C SER A 467 56.47 37.26 -20.05
N VAL A 468 56.52 37.61 -21.34
CA VAL A 468 56.49 36.66 -22.46
C VAL A 468 57.71 35.72 -22.36
N ILE A 469 57.47 34.47 -21.96
CA ILE A 469 58.48 33.41 -21.98
C ILE A 469 58.45 32.77 -23.39
N PRO A 470 59.58 32.66 -24.12
CA PRO A 470 59.61 32.02 -25.44
C PRO A 470 58.97 30.64 -25.42
N SER A 471 58.15 30.28 -26.42
CA SER A 471 57.40 29.02 -26.40
C SER A 471 58.33 27.80 -26.36
N LYS A 472 57.82 26.63 -25.97
CA LYS A 472 58.60 25.37 -26.01
C LYS A 472 59.24 25.13 -27.39
N SER A 473 58.49 25.37 -28.47
CA SER A 473 58.98 25.23 -29.84
C SER A 473 60.11 26.21 -30.16
N ASP A 474 60.04 27.44 -29.66
CA ASP A 474 61.11 28.42 -29.83
C ASP A 474 62.35 28.00 -29.05
N LEU A 475 62.17 27.52 -27.81
CA LEU A 475 63.25 27.02 -26.97
C LEU A 475 63.96 25.81 -27.62
N ASP A 476 63.21 24.88 -28.22
CA ASP A 476 63.79 23.76 -28.97
C ASP A 476 64.62 24.27 -30.14
N GLY A 477 64.04 25.19 -30.93
CA GLY A 477 64.73 25.82 -32.05
C GLY A 477 65.98 26.57 -31.63
N PHE A 478 65.96 27.26 -30.49
CA PHE A 478 67.10 27.98 -29.94
C PHE A 478 68.19 27.03 -29.45
N LEU A 479 67.83 25.89 -28.84
CA LEU A 479 68.78 24.88 -28.40
C LEU A 479 69.46 24.23 -29.61
N VAL A 480 68.69 23.80 -30.62
CA VAL A 480 69.23 23.19 -31.85
C VAL A 480 70.13 24.15 -32.63
N LYS A 481 69.77 25.44 -32.67
CA LYS A 481 70.56 26.50 -33.31
C LYS A 481 71.74 26.98 -32.47
N GLY A 482 71.93 26.46 -31.25
CA GLY A 482 73.00 26.86 -30.33
C GLY A 482 72.88 28.28 -29.77
N ILE A 483 71.69 28.90 -29.86
CA ILE A 483 71.39 30.24 -29.33
C ILE A 483 71.33 30.23 -27.80
N ILE A 484 70.85 29.12 -27.22
CA ILE A 484 70.84 28.87 -25.78
C ILE A 484 71.54 27.54 -25.49
N ASN A 485 72.14 27.42 -24.30
CA ASN A 485 72.74 26.17 -23.84
C ASN A 485 71.71 25.28 -23.11
N GLU A 486 72.08 24.03 -22.83
CA GLU A 486 71.20 23.07 -22.16
C GLU A 486 70.73 23.53 -20.77
N GLY A 487 71.58 24.23 -20.01
CA GLY A 487 71.23 24.77 -18.71
C GLY A 487 70.14 25.84 -18.81
N GLN A 488 70.30 26.77 -19.76
CA GLN A 488 69.31 27.80 -20.07
C GLN A 488 68.00 27.18 -20.56
N TYR A 489 68.08 26.19 -21.45
CA TYR A 489 66.90 25.45 -21.93
C TYR A 489 66.13 24.80 -20.77
N ARG A 490 66.83 24.10 -19.85
CA ARG A 490 66.20 23.53 -18.65
C ARG A 490 65.53 24.58 -17.78
N THR A 491 66.18 25.73 -17.56
CA THR A 491 65.61 26.84 -16.76
C THR A 491 64.34 27.39 -17.38
N TYR A 492 64.32 27.68 -18.69
CA TYR A 492 63.15 28.23 -19.35
C TYR A 492 62.02 27.20 -19.51
N MET A 493 62.34 25.95 -19.78
CA MET A 493 61.35 24.86 -19.81
C MET A 493 60.73 24.61 -18.43
N ALA A 494 61.52 24.70 -17.34
CA ALA A 494 60.98 24.60 -15.99
C ALA A 494 60.03 25.76 -15.65
N ARG A 495 60.29 26.97 -16.17
CA ARG A 495 59.38 28.13 -16.02
C ARG A 495 58.06 27.96 -16.78
N HIS A 496 58.04 27.15 -17.84
CA HIS A 496 56.80 26.69 -18.49
C HIS A 496 56.08 25.57 -17.73
N GLY A 497 56.60 25.14 -16.59
CA GLY A 497 55.99 24.11 -15.74
C GLY A 497 56.34 22.66 -16.14
N PHE A 498 57.28 22.45 -17.06
CA PHE A 498 57.72 21.10 -17.40
C PHE A 498 58.55 20.46 -16.27
N SER A 499 58.28 19.19 -15.95
CA SER A 499 59.05 18.43 -14.97
C SER A 499 60.47 18.12 -15.49
N GLN A 500 61.44 17.93 -14.59
CA GLN A 500 62.82 17.60 -14.97
C GLN A 500 62.91 16.35 -15.86
N THR A 501 62.04 15.36 -15.60
CA THR A 501 61.92 14.15 -16.41
C THR A 501 61.46 14.48 -17.83
N ALA A 502 60.40 15.28 -18.00
CA ALA A 502 59.90 15.66 -19.32
C ALA A 502 60.93 16.48 -20.11
N ILE A 503 61.66 17.39 -19.44
CA ILE A 503 62.73 18.18 -20.08
C ILE A 503 63.83 17.25 -20.63
N SER A 504 64.20 16.21 -19.88
CA SER A 504 65.20 15.23 -20.35
C SER A 504 64.74 14.43 -21.58
N TRP A 505 63.45 14.13 -21.68
CA TRP A 505 62.89 13.47 -22.87
C TRP A 505 62.98 14.35 -24.10
N TYR A 506 62.60 15.62 -23.99
CA TYR A 506 62.71 16.56 -25.12
C TYR A 506 64.16 16.79 -25.53
N GLN A 507 65.08 16.90 -24.59
CA GLN A 507 66.50 16.99 -24.92
C GLN A 507 67.00 15.75 -25.65
N ARG A 508 66.57 14.56 -25.23
CA ARG A 508 66.94 13.30 -25.89
C ARG A 508 66.35 13.21 -27.31
N ASP A 509 65.08 13.56 -27.46
CA ASP A 509 64.38 13.61 -28.76
C ASP A 509 65.10 14.54 -29.75
N LEU A 510 65.60 15.69 -29.29
CA LEU A 510 66.39 16.61 -30.11
C LEU A 510 67.78 16.06 -30.52
N THR A 511 68.28 15.00 -29.86
CA THR A 511 69.61 14.40 -30.12
C THR A 511 69.59 13.09 -30.91
N GLU A 512 68.48 12.34 -30.93
CA GLU A 512 68.38 11.06 -31.63
C GLU A 512 67.96 11.28 -33.10
N LYS A 513 68.81 10.88 -34.07
CA LYS A 513 68.46 10.95 -35.50
C LYS A 513 67.48 9.82 -35.87
N PRO A 514 66.39 10.08 -36.59
CA PRO A 514 65.39 9.06 -36.92
C PRO A 514 65.96 7.99 -37.87
N VAL A 515 65.62 6.72 -37.61
CA VAL A 515 65.95 5.57 -38.46
C VAL A 515 65.13 5.66 -39.75
N TYR A 516 65.80 5.76 -40.90
CA TYR A 516 65.16 5.85 -42.22
C TYR A 516 64.82 4.46 -42.77
N THR A 517 63.54 4.17 -42.93
CA THR A 517 63.06 3.02 -43.75
C THR A 517 62.72 3.53 -45.15
N PRO A 518 63.39 3.05 -46.23
CA PRO A 518 63.08 3.50 -47.58
C PRO A 518 61.65 3.15 -47.98
N ARG A 519 60.94 4.09 -48.61
CA ARG A 519 59.59 3.87 -49.15
C ARG A 519 59.64 2.91 -50.35
N GLN A 520 58.87 1.82 -50.28
CA GLN A 520 58.70 0.89 -51.39
C GLN A 520 57.79 1.49 -52.50
N PRO A 521 57.95 1.07 -53.77
CA PRO A 521 57.08 1.49 -54.87
C PRO A 521 55.62 1.10 -54.63
N THR A 522 54.66 1.87 -55.15
CA THR A 522 53.24 1.51 -55.06
C THR A 522 52.83 0.52 -56.15
N ARG A 523 51.72 -0.21 -55.95
CA ARG A 523 51.11 -1.09 -56.96
C ARG A 523 50.94 -0.40 -58.32
N THR A 524 50.49 0.86 -58.29
CA THR A 524 50.27 1.67 -59.50
C THR A 524 51.57 1.91 -60.25
N ASN A 525 52.66 2.25 -59.53
CA ASN A 525 53.98 2.43 -60.14
C ASN A 525 54.45 1.14 -60.81
N LEU A 526 54.35 0.00 -60.12
CA LEU A 526 54.76 -1.31 -60.68
C LEU A 526 53.96 -1.67 -61.93
N THR A 527 52.65 -1.39 -61.93
CA THR A 527 51.76 -1.66 -63.06
C THR A 527 52.13 -0.82 -64.28
N ASP A 528 52.36 0.47 -64.09
CA ASP A 528 52.78 1.39 -65.15
C ASP A 528 54.15 1.03 -65.71
N TRP A 529 55.09 0.63 -64.84
CA TRP A 529 56.42 0.20 -65.27
C TRP A 529 56.37 -1.07 -66.11
N TYR A 530 55.52 -2.04 -65.75
CA TYR A 530 55.35 -3.25 -66.54
C TYR A 530 54.72 -2.96 -67.90
N LYS A 531 53.63 -2.17 -67.97
CA LYS A 531 52.99 -1.77 -69.25
C LYS A 531 53.92 -1.01 -70.19
N LYS A 532 54.87 -0.25 -69.65
CA LYS A 532 55.88 0.49 -70.41
C LYS A 532 57.13 -0.35 -70.74
N ASN A 533 57.12 -1.66 -70.47
CA ASN A 533 58.26 -2.58 -70.63
C ASN A 533 59.52 -2.15 -69.87
N LEU A 534 59.38 -1.40 -68.77
CA LEU A 534 60.50 -0.93 -67.94
C LEU A 534 60.98 -1.98 -66.93
N ILE A 535 60.14 -2.97 -66.62
CA ILE A 535 60.47 -4.10 -65.75
C ILE A 535 59.97 -5.41 -66.38
N THR A 536 60.65 -6.51 -66.08
CA THR A 536 60.26 -7.84 -66.56
C THR A 536 59.03 -8.36 -65.82
N LEU A 537 58.32 -9.32 -66.42
CA LEU A 537 57.18 -9.98 -65.78
C LEU A 537 57.55 -10.63 -64.44
N GLU A 538 58.72 -11.26 -64.35
CA GLU A 538 59.22 -11.82 -63.08
C GLU A 538 59.45 -10.74 -62.03
N LYS A 539 60.06 -9.61 -62.42
CA LYS A 539 60.30 -8.50 -61.51
C LYS A 539 58.99 -7.89 -61.02
N PHE A 540 58.02 -7.69 -61.92
CA PHE A 540 56.68 -7.24 -61.56
C PHE A 540 56.01 -8.16 -60.54
N LYS A 541 56.04 -9.49 -60.77
CA LYS A 541 55.47 -10.47 -59.83
C LYS A 541 56.15 -10.43 -58.46
N SER A 542 57.49 -10.36 -58.42
CA SER A 542 58.25 -10.34 -57.17
C SER A 542 57.99 -9.08 -56.32
N GLU A 543 57.93 -7.91 -56.95
CA GLU A 543 57.70 -6.64 -56.26
C GLU A 543 56.24 -6.52 -55.79
N MET A 544 55.29 -7.05 -56.56
CA MET A 544 53.88 -7.14 -56.14
C MET A 544 53.70 -8.09 -54.95
N ALA A 545 54.46 -9.20 -54.89
CA ALA A 545 54.46 -10.09 -53.74
C ALA A 545 55.08 -9.42 -52.49
N LEU A 546 56.13 -8.62 -52.64
CA LEU A 546 56.71 -7.82 -51.54
C LEU A 546 55.75 -6.76 -50.99
N LEU A 547 54.81 -6.28 -51.81
CA LEU A 547 53.70 -5.43 -51.39
C LEU A 547 52.53 -6.20 -50.75
N GLY A 548 52.61 -7.54 -50.70
CA GLY A 548 51.62 -8.40 -50.05
C GLY A 548 50.48 -8.92 -50.94
N TYR A 549 50.59 -8.85 -52.28
CA TYR A 549 49.59 -9.41 -53.17
C TYR A 549 49.79 -10.92 -53.41
N GLU A 550 48.70 -11.70 -53.37
CA GLU A 550 48.74 -13.13 -53.69
C GLU A 550 48.93 -13.39 -55.19
N ASN A 551 49.56 -14.53 -55.52
CA ASN A 551 49.90 -14.90 -56.91
C ASN A 551 48.69 -14.95 -57.85
N ASP A 552 47.52 -15.36 -57.35
CA ASP A 552 46.28 -15.41 -58.14
C ASP A 552 45.81 -14.00 -58.52
N HIS A 553 45.87 -13.05 -57.58
CA HIS A 553 45.56 -11.64 -57.84
C HIS A 553 46.58 -10.98 -58.77
N ILE A 554 47.87 -11.30 -58.60
CA ILE A 554 48.92 -10.81 -59.51
C ILE A 554 48.65 -11.30 -60.93
N THR A 555 48.22 -12.55 -61.09
CA THR A 555 47.86 -13.14 -62.40
C THR A 555 46.63 -12.46 -63.00
N LEU A 556 45.60 -12.17 -62.20
CA LEU A 556 44.45 -11.38 -62.65
C LEU A 556 44.85 -9.97 -63.09
N PHE A 557 45.75 -9.31 -62.36
CA PHE A 557 46.27 -8.01 -62.79
C PHE A 557 47.00 -8.11 -64.11
N ILE A 558 47.85 -9.12 -64.31
CA ILE A 558 48.56 -9.31 -65.59
C ILE A 558 47.57 -9.55 -66.75
N ASN A 559 46.53 -10.35 -66.53
CA ASN A 559 45.53 -10.64 -67.56
C ASN A 559 44.61 -9.45 -67.88
N ALA A 560 44.50 -8.48 -66.97
CA ALA A 560 43.71 -7.27 -67.14
C ALA A 560 44.51 -6.09 -67.75
N MET A 561 45.78 -6.28 -68.07
CA MET A 561 46.66 -5.30 -68.72
C MET A 561 46.80 -5.58 -70.20
#